data_AF-Q12RL6-F1
#
_entry.id   AF-Q12RL6-F1
#
_cell.length_a   1.000
_cell.length_b   1.000
_cell.length_c   1.000
_cell.angle_alpha   90.00
_cell.angle_beta   90.00
_cell.angle_gamma   90.00
#
_symmetry.space_group_name_H-M   'P 1'
#
loop_
_entity.id
_entity.type
_entity.pdbx_description
1 polymer ?
#
loop_
_entity_poly.entity_id
_entity_poly.type
_entity_poly.pdbx_seq_one_letter_code
_entity_poly.pdbx_strand_id
1 'polypeptide(L)'
;MFQLAAIALNILGSVLIYLSSRHQKMIKQRLTKGFLILGCLLILLSLWPLLTALHPPSALFIWLLISFTNLISIPFLSLLKNSERPQ
;
A
#
# COMPACT_ATOMS: atom_id res chain seq x y z
N MET A 1 7.52 -17.14 10.44
CA MET A 1 6.70 -16.88 9.23
C MET A 1 5.94 -15.55 9.35
N PHE A 2 6.64 -14.44 9.62
CA PHE A 2 6.01 -13.11 9.78
C PHE A 2 6.22 -12.18 8.58
N GLN A 3 7.05 -12.58 7.61
CA GLN A 3 7.36 -11.81 6.41
C GLN A 3 6.14 -11.66 5.48
N LEU A 4 5.36 -12.73 5.30
CA LEU A 4 4.12 -12.68 4.51
C LEU A 4 3.11 -11.71 5.13
N ALA A 5 3.02 -11.70 6.46
CA ALA A 5 2.18 -10.74 7.17
C ALA A 5 2.65 -9.30 6.91
N ALA A 6 3.96 -9.03 6.99
CA ALA A 6 4.50 -7.70 6.68
C ALA A 6 4.17 -7.24 5.26
N ILE A 7 4.29 -8.12 4.27
CA ILE A 7 3.94 -7.80 2.88
C ILE A 7 2.44 -7.50 2.77
N ALA A 8 1.58 -8.35 3.35
CA ALA A 8 0.14 -8.15 3.34
C ALA A 8 -0.29 -6.83 4.02
N LEU A 9 0.31 -6.51 5.18
CA LEU A 9 0.10 -5.25 5.89
C LEU A 9 0.53 -4.05 5.04
N ASN A 10 1.66 -4.13 4.34
CA ASN A 10 2.15 -3.05 3.50
C ASN A 10 1.22 -2.80 2.29
N ILE A 11 0.76 -3.88 1.65
CA ILE A 11 -0.22 -3.80 0.54
C ILE A 11 -1.52 -3.18 1.04
N LEU A 12 -2.08 -3.67 2.15
CA LEU A 12 -3.31 -3.13 2.73
C LEU A 12 -3.16 -1.65 3.08
N GLY A 13 -2.07 -1.27 3.75
CA GLY A 13 -1.81 0.12 4.12
C GLY A 13 -1.69 1.03 2.88
N SER A 14 -1.00 0.56 1.84
CA SER A 14 -0.83 1.27 0.58
C SER A 14 -2.15 1.46 -0.18
N VAL A 15 -3.00 0.43 -0.19
CA VAL A 15 -4.36 0.50 -0.75
C VAL A 15 -5.21 1.50 0.01
N LEU A 16 -5.20 1.47 1.35
CA LEU A 16 -5.94 2.43 2.16
C LEU A 16 -5.50 3.89 1.89
N ILE A 17 -4.19 4.13 1.81
CA ILE A 17 -3.65 5.46 1.51
C ILE A 17 -4.12 5.91 0.12
N TYR A 18 -4.03 5.05 -0.89
CA TYR A 18 -4.49 5.37 -2.23
C TYR A 18 -5.99 5.69 -2.25
N LEU A 19 -6.80 4.89 -1.58
CA LEU A 19 -8.25 5.07 -1.56
C LEU A 19 -8.71 6.30 -0.75
N SER A 20 -7.89 6.79 0.18
CA SER A 20 -8.12 8.06 0.87
C SER A 20 -7.56 9.26 0.09
N SER A 21 -6.82 9.04 -0.99
CA SER A 21 -6.18 10.09 -1.78
C SER A 21 -7.17 10.85 -2.68
N ARG A 22 -6.91 12.13 -2.97
CA ARG A 22 -7.86 13.02 -3.70
C ARG A 22 -8.06 12.60 -5.15
N HIS A 23 -7.01 12.05 -5.74
CA HIS A 23 -6.95 11.69 -7.15
C HIS A 23 -7.24 10.20 -7.40
N GLN A 24 -7.86 9.50 -6.45
CA GLN A 24 -8.23 8.11 -6.67
C GLN A 24 -9.26 8.00 -7.80
N LYS A 25 -9.05 7.04 -8.72
CA LYS A 25 -10.00 6.73 -9.80
C LYS A 25 -10.75 5.40 -9.58
N MET A 26 -10.50 4.73 -8.46
CA MET A 26 -10.93 3.34 -8.23
C MET A 26 -12.34 3.23 -7.62
N ILE A 27 -12.71 4.17 -6.74
CA ILE A 27 -14.01 4.22 -6.02
C ILE A 27 -14.66 5.59 -6.22
N LYS A 28 -16.00 5.63 -6.33
CA LYS A 28 -16.79 6.86 -6.52
C LYS A 28 -16.75 7.81 -5.30
N GLN A 29 -16.64 7.27 -4.08
CA GLN A 29 -16.56 8.04 -2.84
C GLN A 29 -15.19 7.88 -2.18
N ARG A 30 -14.70 9.00 -1.64
CA ARG A 30 -13.40 9.08 -0.97
C ARG A 30 -13.49 8.55 0.46
N LEU A 31 -12.54 7.72 0.85
CA LEU A 31 -12.44 7.34 2.26
C LEU A 31 -12.00 8.54 3.11
N THR A 32 -12.63 8.68 4.28
CA THR A 32 -12.37 9.73 5.25
C THR A 32 -10.89 9.79 5.62
N LYS A 33 -10.38 10.97 5.96
CA LYS A 33 -8.96 11.20 6.30
C LYS A 33 -8.42 10.28 7.41
N GLY A 34 -9.28 9.75 8.28
CA GLY A 34 -8.91 8.76 9.29
C GLY A 34 -8.29 7.48 8.70
N PHE A 35 -8.75 7.04 7.52
CA PHE A 35 -8.19 5.87 6.85
C PHE A 35 -6.80 6.12 6.27
N LEU A 36 -6.45 7.37 5.96
CA LEU A 36 -5.09 7.73 5.56
C LEU A 36 -4.11 7.53 6.73
N ILE A 37 -4.49 7.96 7.92
CA ILE A 37 -3.70 7.77 9.14
C ILE A 37 -3.57 6.27 9.43
N LEU A 38 -4.68 5.53 9.34
CA LEU A 38 -4.69 4.09 9.53
C LEU A 38 -3.74 3.39 8.54
N GLY A 39 -3.82 3.73 7.25
CA GLY A 39 -2.94 3.16 6.23
C GLY A 39 -1.46 3.45 6.47
N CYS A 40 -1.14 4.66 6.92
CA CYS A 40 0.23 5.04 7.29
C CYS A 40 0.74 4.24 8.50
N LEU A 41 -0.10 4.06 9.53
CA LEU A 41 0.20 3.20 10.68
C LEU A 41 0.41 1.74 10.27
N LEU A 42 -0.41 1.21 9.36
CA LEU A 42 -0.25 -0.16 8.85
C LEU A 42 1.09 -0.34 8.13
N ILE A 43 1.48 0.60 7.27
CA ILE A 43 2.78 0.56 6.58
C ILE A 43 3.92 0.64 7.60
N LEU A 44 3.83 1.51 8.60
CA LEU A 44 4.84 1.63 9.66
C LEU A 44 4.95 0.34 10.48
N LEU A 45 3.82 -0.27 10.84
CA LEU A 45 3.76 -1.53 11.58
C LEU A 45 4.36 -2.68 10.76
N SER A 46 4.25 -2.63 9.43
CA SER A 46 4.81 -3.63 8.52
C SER A 46 6.35 -3.64 8.51
N LEU A 47 7.02 -2.63 9.07
CA LEU A 47 8.47 -2.59 9.16
C LEU A 47 9.00 -3.53 10.25
N TRP A 48 8.26 -3.69 11.35
CA TRP A 48 8.68 -4.48 12.50
C TRP A 48 9.04 -5.93 12.16
N PRO A 49 8.21 -6.69 11.41
CA PRO A 49 8.54 -8.07 11.06
C PRO A 49 9.62 -8.18 9.97
N LEU A 50 9.92 -7.09 9.25
CA LEU A 50 11.04 -7.03 8.31
C LEU A 50 12.37 -6.84 9.07
N LEU A 51 12.38 -6.00 10.11
CA LEU A 51 13.53 -5.78 10.97
C LEU A 51 13.95 -7.04 11.75
N THR A 52 13.02 -7.94 12.05
CA THR A 52 13.36 -9.22 12.71
C THR A 52 13.94 -10.26 11.77
N ALA A 53 13.78 -10.09 10.46
CA ALA A 53 14.19 -11.07 9.45
C ALA A 53 15.44 -10.66 8.65
N LEU A 54 15.75 -9.38 8.59
CA LEU A 54 16.80 -8.80 7.75
C LEU A 54 17.67 -7.85 8.55
N HIS A 55 18.88 -7.60 8.07
CA HIS A 55 19.73 -6.55 8.64
C HIS A 55 19.02 -5.18 8.51
N PRO A 56 19.08 -4.29 9.51
CA PRO A 56 18.31 -3.04 9.54
C PRO A 56 18.34 -2.18 8.26
N PRO A 57 19.49 -1.94 7.61
CA PRO A 57 19.51 -1.15 6.37
C PRO A 57 18.79 -1.87 5.21
N SER A 58 18.95 -3.18 5.09
CA SER A 58 18.28 -3.98 4.05
C SER A 58 16.77 -4.03 4.27
N ALA A 59 16.34 -4.13 5.54
CA ALA A 59 14.92 -4.11 5.91
C ALA A 59 14.27 -2.79 5.50
N LEU A 60 14.90 -1.65 5.81
CA LEU A 60 14.40 -0.32 5.41
C LEU A 60 14.34 -0.17 3.89
N PHE A 61 15.38 -0.62 3.18
CA PHE A 61 15.41 -0.55 1.72
C PHE A 61 14.27 -1.36 1.08
N ILE A 62 14.10 -2.63 1.50
CA ILE A 62 13.05 -3.51 0.98
C ILE A 62 11.67 -2.96 1.34
N TRP A 63 11.49 -2.45 2.57
CA TRP A 63 10.24 -1.85 3.01
C TRP A 63 9.85 -0.62 2.17
N LEU A 64 10.80 0.28 1.91
CA LEU A 64 10.59 1.43 1.02
C LEU A 64 10.28 0.98 -0.40
N LEU A 65 11.05 0.03 -0.93
CA LEU A 65 10.87 -0.51 -2.28
C LEU A 65 9.45 -1.06 -2.45
N ILE A 66 8.99 -1.93 -1.54
CA ILE A 66 7.64 -2.51 -1.58
C ILE A 66 6.58 -1.40 -1.50
N SER A 67 6.78 -0.42 -0.61
CA SER A 67 5.83 0.69 -0.44
C SER A 67 5.71 1.52 -1.74
N PHE A 68 6.84 1.89 -2.36
CA PHE A 68 6.84 2.61 -3.64
C PHE A 68 6.23 1.78 -4.76
N THR A 69 6.63 0.51 -4.89
CA THR A 69 6.06 -0.39 -5.89
C THR A 69 4.54 -0.47 -5.73
N ASN A 70 4.02 -0.66 -4.51
CA ASN A 70 2.58 -0.68 -4.28
C ASN A 70 1.90 0.64 -4.66
N LEU A 71 2.39 1.77 -4.15
CA LEU A 71 1.79 3.08 -4.44
C LEU A 71 1.79 3.41 -5.94
N ILE A 72 2.81 2.98 -6.68
CA ILE A 72 2.89 3.15 -8.14
C ILE A 72 1.96 2.16 -8.84
N SER A 73 1.88 0.90 -8.40
CA SER A 73 1.11 -0.16 -9.06
C SER A 73 -0.41 0.02 -8.92
N ILE A 74 -0.87 0.51 -7.76
CA ILE A 74 -2.29 0.69 -7.46
C ILE A 74 -3.04 1.55 -8.50
N PRO A 75 -2.55 2.73 -8.94
CA PRO A 75 -3.22 3.48 -10.00
C PRO A 75 -3.25 2.74 -11.34
N PHE A 76 -2.25 1.90 -11.68
CA PHE A 76 -2.30 1.10 -12.90
C PHE A 76 -3.42 0.04 -12.87
N LEU A 77 -3.69 -0.55 -11.70
CA LEU A 77 -4.86 -1.43 -11.51
C LEU A 77 -6.17 -0.69 -11.82
N SER A 78 -6.25 0.61 -11.51
CA SER A 78 -7.43 1.43 -11.84
C SER A 78 -7.58 1.68 -13.35
N LEU A 79 -6.49 1.70 -14.11
CA LEU A 79 -6.52 1.85 -15.57
C LEU A 79 -7.02 0.56 -16.25
N LEU A 80 -6.58 -0.60 -15.77
CA LEU A 80 -7.05 -1.90 -16.28
C LEU A 80 -8.57 -2.05 -16.14
N LYS A 81 -9.14 -1.64 -15.01
CA LYS A 81 -10.60 -1.66 -14.76
C LYS A 81 -11.41 -0.82 -15.76
N ASN A 82 -10.84 0.26 -16.30
CA ASN A 82 -11.52 1.07 -17.32
C ASN A 82 -11.38 0.51 -18.73
N SER A 83 -10.37 -0.33 -18.98
CA SER A 83 -10.17 -0.97 -20.28
C SER A 83 -11.19 -2.08 -20.56
N GLU A 84 -11.82 -2.63 -19.52
CA GLU A 84 -12.83 -3.70 -19.63
C GLU A 84 -14.27 -3.21 -19.76
N ARG A 85 -14.51 -1.89 -19.75
CA ARG A 85 -15.83 -1.33 -20.11
C ARG A 85 -15.80 -1.00 -21.60
N PRO A 86 -16.37 -1.84 -22.49
CA PRO A 86 -16.61 -1.41 -23.86
C PRO A 86 -17.53 -0.19 -23.79
N GLN A 87 -17.05 0.94 -24.32
CA GLN A 87 -17.86 2.12 -24.57
C GLN A 87 -18.82 1.85 -25.72
#